data_AF-A0A4Q2DUP6-F1
#
_entry.id   AF-A0A4Q2DUP6-F1
#
_cell.length_a   1.000
_cell.length_b   1.000
_cell.length_c   1.000
_cell.angle_alpha   90.00
_cell.angle_beta   90.00
_cell.angle_gamma   90.00
#
_symmetry.space_group_name_H-M   'P 1'
#
loop_
_entity.id
_entity.type
_entity.pdbx_description
1 polymer ?
#
loop_
_entity_poly.entity_id
_entity_poly.type
_entity_poly.pdbx_seq_one_letter_code
_entity_poly.pdbx_strand_id
1 'polypeptide(L)'
;MPFEDKVGLGKPTENPLFLNIHIPPSYPSRTDFPVKVYIHGGFLQFGCPHSLGSQAQYVSAERNEIWVNIGYRLSAFGFLASDKHGLKGNYGFKDQWLALEWIKANIAAFGGAPEATQITGLSAGAHSVQQLLHHASQLPEGQSAPFTSAVLQSNAILADPKTPAELRPQFEALCKALKLDPDADDVLETLKDPTRVSSSDLTNTIEHLESYGTFRGCLSDDWIITSPGPMERQRNGTFSRALQARGVRFVVFGDLTEEWYLYSIAHPIERAEDVITNLERYFSSSLVRDLVGQYPALPPKAKKKDLKRRFGEILSVAQVHLPVRVLARDLVDNGFPVLRYEIRWTPEELRPFGYVTHGTDRALWALRLPVLTEDEQNVARRWLDVFEEESKKLLAGKGSRDKDDVLVLKEDRSIGWTKDREWEKYEKLAKTLLRDDLASSHKPLL
;
A
#
# COMPACT_ATOMS: atom_id res chain seq x y z
N MET A 1 17.40 -12.18 -3.39
CA MET A 1 17.71 -10.89 -2.73
C MET A 1 18.57 -11.18 -1.52
N PRO A 2 19.85 -10.76 -1.52
CA PRO A 2 20.73 -10.74 -0.35
C PRO A 2 20.03 -10.25 0.93
N PHE A 3 20.47 -10.71 2.10
CA PHE A 3 19.83 -10.34 3.36
C PHE A 3 20.03 -8.85 3.66
N GLU A 4 21.19 -8.32 3.32
CA GLU A 4 21.60 -6.92 3.44
C GLU A 4 20.71 -5.98 2.62
N ASP A 5 20.21 -6.42 1.46
CA ASP A 5 19.27 -5.64 0.66
C ASP A 5 17.90 -5.49 1.36
N LYS A 6 17.55 -6.45 2.22
CA LYS A 6 16.27 -6.50 2.96
C LYS A 6 16.29 -5.67 4.23
N VAL A 7 17.37 -5.76 5.02
CA VAL A 7 17.47 -5.13 6.36
C VAL A 7 18.44 -3.93 6.40
N GLY A 8 19.11 -3.64 5.28
CA GLY A 8 20.22 -2.69 5.26
C GLY A 8 21.38 -3.21 6.12
N LEU A 9 22.02 -2.29 6.86
CA LEU A 9 23.10 -2.61 7.81
C LEU A 9 22.59 -2.85 9.24
N GLY A 10 21.26 -2.89 9.43
CA GLY A 10 20.63 -3.06 10.75
C GLY A 10 20.44 -4.53 11.16
N LYS A 11 20.03 -4.74 12.40
CA LYS A 11 19.57 -6.04 12.93
C LYS A 11 18.07 -5.97 13.23
N PRO A 12 17.30 -7.05 13.02
CA PRO A 12 15.90 -7.11 13.44
C PRO A 12 15.74 -6.80 14.93
N THR A 13 14.69 -6.06 15.27
CA THR A 13 14.38 -5.65 16.65
C THR A 13 12.87 -5.47 16.82
N GLU A 14 12.36 -5.73 18.02
CA GLU A 14 10.97 -5.45 18.41
C GLU A 14 10.71 -3.95 18.68
N ASN A 15 11.75 -3.12 18.60
CA ASN A 15 11.63 -1.67 18.60
C ASN A 15 11.86 -1.09 17.19
N PRO A 16 10.91 -1.19 16.25
CA PRO A 16 11.12 -0.75 14.87
C PRO A 16 10.86 0.76 14.66
N LEU A 17 10.58 1.52 15.72
CA LEU A 17 10.08 2.91 15.65
C LEU A 17 11.22 3.93 15.43
N PHE A 18 11.94 3.75 14.33
CA PHE A 18 12.97 4.67 13.84
C PHE A 18 12.58 5.22 12.47
N LEU A 19 13.10 6.41 12.15
CA LEU A 19 13.00 7.01 10.84
C LEU A 19 14.37 7.50 10.37
N ASN A 20 14.55 7.56 9.05
CA ASN A 20 15.77 8.06 8.41
C ASN A 20 15.44 9.33 7.63
N ILE A 21 16.18 10.42 7.88
CA ILE A 21 16.00 11.71 7.21
C ILE A 21 17.15 11.92 6.23
N HIS A 22 16.83 12.05 4.95
CA HIS A 22 17.76 12.44 3.90
C HIS A 22 17.55 13.93 3.59
N ILE A 23 18.62 14.71 3.73
CA ILE A 23 18.60 16.17 3.59
C ILE A 23 19.49 16.55 2.40
N PRO A 24 19.04 17.45 1.50
CA PRO A 24 19.82 17.86 0.35
C PRO A 24 21.06 18.67 0.75
N PRO A 25 22.14 18.67 -0.08
CA PRO A 25 23.37 19.43 0.18
C PRO A 25 23.20 20.95 0.28
N SER A 26 22.06 21.49 -0.19
CA SER A 26 21.74 22.92 -0.10
C SER A 26 21.32 23.36 1.31
N TYR A 27 21.12 22.43 2.26
CA TYR A 27 20.97 22.73 3.69
C TYR A 27 22.33 23.05 4.33
N PRO A 28 22.45 24.04 5.25
CA PRO A 28 21.38 24.89 5.78
C PRO A 28 21.16 26.20 5.00
N SER A 29 21.82 26.43 3.86
CA SER A 29 21.66 27.66 3.06
C SER A 29 20.21 27.85 2.55
N ARG A 30 19.48 26.75 2.39
CA ARG A 30 18.03 26.70 2.10
C ARG A 30 17.33 25.86 3.17
N THR A 31 16.09 26.21 3.54
CA THR A 31 15.35 25.63 4.69
C THR A 31 13.82 25.53 4.48
N ASP A 32 13.36 25.56 3.23
CA ASP A 32 11.95 25.45 2.80
C ASP A 32 11.72 24.20 1.94
N PHE A 33 12.41 23.11 2.24
CA PHE A 33 12.37 21.92 1.39
C PHE A 33 11.02 21.20 1.47
N PRO A 34 10.39 20.85 0.34
CA PRO A 34 9.27 19.90 0.34
C PRO A 34 9.66 18.58 1.02
N VAL A 35 8.71 17.96 1.73
CA VAL A 35 8.97 16.75 2.51
C VAL A 35 8.25 15.56 1.88
N LYS A 36 8.98 14.51 1.54
CA LYS A 36 8.45 13.21 1.09
C LYS A 36 8.60 12.19 2.20
N VAL A 37 7.49 11.66 2.70
CA VAL A 37 7.51 10.59 3.71
C VAL A 37 7.26 9.27 3.00
N TYR A 38 8.24 8.38 2.98
CA TYR A 38 8.16 7.10 2.32
C TYR A 38 7.83 5.96 3.29
N ILE A 39 6.78 5.23 2.97
CA ILE A 39 6.30 4.04 3.69
C ILE A 39 6.68 2.82 2.86
N HIS A 40 7.55 1.97 3.40
CA HIS A 40 8.04 0.79 2.67
C HIS A 40 6.95 -0.28 2.48
N GLY A 41 7.09 -1.05 1.40
CA GLY A 41 6.26 -2.22 1.11
C GLY A 41 6.69 -3.47 1.90
N GLY A 42 6.34 -4.65 1.35
CA GLY A 42 6.66 -5.96 1.94
C GLY A 42 5.45 -6.67 2.57
N PHE A 43 4.29 -6.55 1.92
CA PHE A 43 3.01 -7.17 2.31
C PHE A 43 2.47 -6.83 3.72
N LEU A 44 3.11 -5.90 4.44
CA LEU A 44 2.96 -5.67 5.89
C LEU A 44 3.60 -6.78 6.76
N GLN A 45 4.36 -7.71 6.17
CA GLN A 45 5.01 -8.81 6.87
C GLN A 45 6.50 -8.56 7.09
N PHE A 46 7.14 -7.85 6.16
CA PHE A 46 8.57 -7.55 6.21
C PHE A 46 8.85 -6.18 5.61
N GLY A 47 10.08 -5.72 5.76
CA GLY A 47 10.57 -4.44 5.25
C GLY A 47 11.25 -3.63 6.34
N CYS A 48 11.93 -2.56 5.96
CA CYS A 48 12.56 -1.65 6.91
C CYS A 48 12.83 -0.28 6.27
N PRO A 49 12.96 0.80 7.09
CA PRO A 49 13.31 2.13 6.60
C PRO A 49 14.76 2.24 6.10
N HIS A 50 15.59 1.21 6.34
CA HIS A 50 17.01 1.14 5.98
C HIS A 50 17.28 0.36 4.68
N SER A 51 16.23 -0.19 4.03
CA SER A 51 16.41 -1.05 2.86
C SER A 51 17.13 -0.29 1.75
N LEU A 52 18.10 -0.95 1.09
CA LEU A 52 18.86 -0.35 0.01
C LEU A 52 17.96 0.08 -1.16
N GLY A 53 16.88 -0.65 -1.42
CA GLY A 53 15.87 -0.27 -2.42
C GLY A 53 15.06 1.00 -2.05
N SER A 54 15.15 1.45 -0.80
CA SER A 54 14.45 2.63 -0.27
C SER A 54 15.38 3.83 -0.06
N GLN A 55 16.66 3.72 -0.43
CA GLN A 55 17.63 4.81 -0.35
C GLN A 55 17.16 6.03 -1.15
N ALA A 56 16.99 7.16 -0.45
CA ALA A 56 16.44 8.38 -1.03
C ALA A 56 17.46 9.53 -1.14
N GLN A 57 18.75 9.28 -0.83
CA GLN A 57 19.77 10.33 -0.86
C GLN A 57 19.98 10.93 -2.25
N TYR A 58 19.82 10.14 -3.31
CA TYR A 58 20.03 10.60 -4.68
C TYR A 58 18.92 11.56 -5.12
N VAL A 59 17.66 11.15 -4.97
CA VAL A 59 16.52 12.01 -5.27
C VAL A 59 16.48 13.24 -4.35
N SER A 60 16.79 13.09 -3.06
CA SER A 60 16.87 14.21 -2.13
C SER A 60 17.89 15.26 -2.62
N ALA A 61 19.10 14.83 -2.94
CA ALA A 61 20.16 15.73 -3.40
C ALA A 61 19.83 16.40 -4.74
N GLU A 62 19.33 15.64 -5.72
CA GLU A 62 19.10 16.17 -7.07
C GLU A 62 17.87 17.08 -7.15
N ARG A 63 16.83 16.77 -6.37
CA ARG A 63 15.53 17.46 -6.42
C ARG A 63 15.36 18.54 -5.35
N ASN A 64 16.34 18.71 -4.46
CA ASN A 64 16.26 19.63 -3.32
C ASN A 64 14.98 19.42 -2.49
N GLU A 65 14.78 18.19 -2.05
CA GLU A 65 13.65 17.80 -1.21
C GLU A 65 14.13 16.90 -0.07
N ILE A 66 13.44 16.95 1.07
CA ILE A 66 13.72 16.06 2.19
C ILE A 66 12.95 14.77 2.01
N TRP A 67 13.62 13.64 2.19
CA TRP A 67 12.97 12.34 2.25
C TRP A 67 13.06 11.74 3.65
N VAL A 68 11.94 11.28 4.16
CA VAL A 68 11.85 10.60 5.46
C VAL A 68 11.33 9.18 5.27
N ASN A 69 12.18 8.18 5.50
CA ASN A 69 11.75 6.78 5.48
C ASN A 69 11.36 6.36 6.90
N ILE A 70 10.15 5.86 7.09
CA ILE A 70 9.64 5.50 8.43
C ILE A 70 9.60 3.97 8.64
N GLY A 71 9.96 3.54 9.85
CA GLY A 71 9.74 2.18 10.34
C GLY A 71 8.40 2.06 11.07
N TYR A 72 7.81 0.87 11.03
CA TYR A 72 6.55 0.54 11.70
C TYR A 72 6.52 -0.95 12.03
N ARG A 73 5.70 -1.36 13.01
CA ARG A 73 5.54 -2.78 13.35
C ARG A 73 4.90 -3.55 12.20
N LEU A 74 5.37 -4.77 11.99
CA LEU A 74 4.99 -5.65 10.88
C LEU A 74 4.41 -6.96 11.41
N SER A 75 3.77 -7.74 10.54
CA SER A 75 3.24 -9.06 10.81
C SER A 75 2.36 -9.07 12.08
N ALA A 76 2.39 -10.12 12.89
CA ALA A 76 1.64 -10.21 14.14
C ALA A 76 1.95 -9.04 15.11
N PHE A 77 3.18 -8.52 15.13
CA PHE A 77 3.56 -7.40 15.99
C PHE A 77 2.79 -6.11 15.65
N GLY A 78 2.46 -5.90 14.38
CA GLY A 78 1.76 -4.71 13.90
C GLY A 78 0.26 -4.90 13.63
N PHE A 79 -0.16 -6.13 13.32
CA PHE A 79 -1.45 -6.36 12.67
C PHE A 79 -2.20 -7.59 13.21
N LEU A 80 -1.78 -8.17 14.34
CA LEU A 80 -2.57 -9.19 15.02
C LEU A 80 -3.88 -8.57 15.54
N ALA A 81 -5.01 -9.16 15.17
CA ALA A 81 -6.34 -8.71 15.56
C ALA A 81 -7.24 -9.92 15.89
N SER A 82 -8.17 -9.71 16.81
CA SER A 82 -9.16 -10.70 17.26
C SER A 82 -10.25 -9.96 18.04
N ASP A 83 -11.47 -10.45 18.01
CA ASP A 83 -12.53 -9.98 18.91
C ASP A 83 -12.43 -10.58 20.33
N LYS A 84 -11.43 -11.44 20.58
CA LYS A 84 -10.99 -11.84 21.93
C LYS A 84 -9.98 -10.83 22.50
N HIS A 85 -9.95 -10.72 23.83
CA HIS A 85 -8.93 -9.98 24.59
C HIS A 85 -8.76 -8.50 24.20
N GLY A 86 -9.78 -7.89 23.58
CA GLY A 86 -9.72 -6.49 23.12
C GLY A 86 -8.66 -6.23 22.05
N LEU A 87 -8.30 -7.24 21.24
CA LEU A 87 -7.21 -7.14 20.28
C LEU A 87 -7.61 -6.42 18.99
N LYS A 88 -7.60 -5.10 19.03
CA LYS A 88 -8.08 -4.20 17.97
C LYS A 88 -7.22 -4.12 16.69
N GLY A 89 -6.00 -4.65 16.71
CA GLY A 89 -5.09 -4.61 15.57
C GLY A 89 -4.65 -3.20 15.15
N ASN A 90 -4.22 -3.09 13.88
CA ASN A 90 -3.81 -1.83 13.22
C ASN A 90 -2.67 -1.06 13.92
N TYR A 91 -1.90 -1.70 14.79
CA TYR A 91 -0.78 -1.08 15.51
C TYR A 91 0.29 -0.52 14.57
N GLY A 92 0.59 -1.24 13.49
CA GLY A 92 1.54 -0.77 12.46
C GLY A 92 1.07 0.51 11.75
N PHE A 93 -0.24 0.69 11.55
CA PHE A 93 -0.75 1.95 10.99
C PHE A 93 -0.71 3.09 12.00
N LYS A 94 -0.96 2.80 13.28
CA LYS A 94 -0.81 3.78 14.37
C LYS A 94 0.64 4.24 14.53
N ASP A 95 1.60 3.33 14.36
CA ASP A 95 3.04 3.67 14.34
C ASP A 95 3.37 4.65 13.20
N GLN A 96 2.81 4.40 12.01
CA GLN A 96 3.00 5.29 10.86
C GLN A 96 2.37 6.66 11.10
N TRP A 97 1.17 6.71 11.71
CA TRP A 97 0.53 7.98 12.07
C TRP A 97 1.35 8.77 13.08
N LEU A 98 1.84 8.10 14.14
CA LEU A 98 2.72 8.72 15.13
C LEU A 98 4.00 9.29 14.48
N ALA A 99 4.58 8.58 13.51
CA ALA A 99 5.72 9.08 12.76
C ALA A 99 5.34 10.34 11.95
N LEU A 100 4.15 10.41 11.36
CA LEU A 100 3.68 11.61 10.64
C LEU A 100 3.46 12.80 11.58
N GLU A 101 2.91 12.57 12.78
CA GLU A 101 2.78 13.61 13.81
C GLU A 101 4.15 14.12 14.26
N TRP A 102 5.11 13.21 14.47
CA TRP A 102 6.48 13.58 14.78
C TRP A 102 7.12 14.40 13.66
N ILE A 103 6.99 13.97 12.40
CA ILE A 103 7.53 14.69 11.24
C ILE A 103 6.91 16.07 11.16
N LYS A 104 5.58 16.19 11.31
CA LYS A 104 4.88 17.48 11.27
C LYS A 104 5.40 18.44 12.34
N ALA A 105 5.72 17.94 13.53
CA ALA A 105 6.22 18.75 14.65
C ALA A 105 7.72 19.09 14.56
N ASN A 106 8.54 18.26 13.90
CA ASN A 106 10.01 18.35 14.02
C ASN A 106 10.73 18.65 12.71
N ILE A 107 10.14 18.41 11.53
CA ILE A 107 10.89 18.43 10.26
C ILE A 107 11.44 19.81 9.87
N ALA A 108 10.87 20.89 10.41
CA ALA A 108 11.38 22.25 10.23
C ALA A 108 12.80 22.42 10.78
N ALA A 109 13.17 21.70 11.85
CA ALA A 109 14.53 21.72 12.40
C ALA A 109 15.58 21.13 11.44
N PHE A 110 15.14 20.40 10.42
CA PHE A 110 15.97 19.81 9.37
C PHE A 110 15.87 20.59 8.05
N GLY A 111 15.24 21.77 8.05
CA GLY A 111 15.01 22.60 6.87
C GLY A 111 13.80 22.20 6.01
N GLY A 112 12.91 21.35 6.53
CA GLY A 112 11.70 20.94 5.83
C GLY A 112 10.55 21.92 5.99
N ALA A 113 9.70 22.00 4.97
CA ALA A 113 8.42 22.71 4.99
C ALA A 113 7.29 21.75 5.40
N PRO A 114 6.87 21.72 6.69
CA PRO A 114 5.88 20.76 7.19
C PRO A 114 4.49 20.86 6.53
N GLU A 115 4.15 22.00 5.93
CA GLU A 115 2.94 22.26 5.13
C GLU A 115 3.04 21.72 3.69
N ALA A 116 4.24 21.37 3.23
CA ALA A 116 4.51 20.76 1.93
C ALA A 116 4.85 19.26 2.05
N THR A 117 4.26 18.58 3.05
CA THR A 117 4.47 17.15 3.29
C THR A 117 3.60 16.29 2.37
N GLN A 118 4.21 15.40 1.61
CA GLN A 118 3.55 14.36 0.80
C GLN A 118 3.93 12.99 1.32
N ILE A 119 2.93 12.13 1.56
CA ILE A 119 3.18 10.72 1.89
C ILE A 119 3.24 9.89 0.60
N THR A 120 4.12 8.90 0.56
CA THR A 120 4.28 8.01 -0.59
C THR A 120 4.57 6.59 -0.11
N GLY A 121 4.06 5.59 -0.81
CA GLY A 121 4.30 4.21 -0.45
C GLY A 121 4.22 3.26 -1.63
N LEU A 122 5.03 2.21 -1.57
CA LEU A 122 5.05 1.12 -2.54
C LEU A 122 4.35 -0.11 -1.98
N SER A 123 3.50 -0.78 -2.76
CA SER A 123 2.92 -2.07 -2.38
C SER A 123 2.07 -1.96 -1.10
N ALA A 124 2.40 -2.72 -0.05
CA ALA A 124 1.85 -2.55 1.28
C ALA A 124 2.01 -1.14 1.88
N GLY A 125 3.02 -0.37 1.43
CA GLY A 125 3.15 1.05 1.74
C GLY A 125 2.06 1.89 1.07
N ALA A 126 1.69 1.58 -0.18
CA ALA A 126 0.55 2.21 -0.86
C ALA A 126 -0.78 1.85 -0.17
N HIS A 127 -0.94 0.59 0.23
CA HIS A 127 -2.06 0.17 1.08
C HIS A 127 -2.12 0.99 2.38
N SER A 128 -0.96 1.16 3.03
CA SER A 128 -0.82 1.98 4.25
C SER A 128 -1.18 3.45 4.00
N VAL A 129 -0.73 4.03 2.88
CA VAL A 129 -1.10 5.40 2.48
C VAL A 129 -2.62 5.53 2.36
N GLN A 130 -3.34 4.58 1.75
CA GLN A 130 -4.79 4.64 1.69
C GLN A 130 -5.45 4.48 3.07
N GLN A 131 -4.91 3.63 3.94
CA GLN A 131 -5.38 3.52 5.34
C GLN A 131 -5.23 4.84 6.10
N LEU A 132 -4.09 5.52 5.93
CA LEU A 132 -3.83 6.83 6.53
C LEU A 132 -4.72 7.93 5.94
N LEU A 133 -5.08 7.86 4.65
CA LEU A 133 -6.09 8.73 4.06
C LEU A 133 -7.46 8.49 4.69
N HIS A 134 -7.89 7.24 4.89
CA HIS A 134 -9.15 6.95 5.58
C HIS A 134 -9.14 7.48 7.01
N HIS A 135 -8.04 7.29 7.76
CA HIS A 135 -7.87 7.86 9.10
C HIS A 135 -7.87 9.40 9.10
N ALA A 136 -7.21 10.03 8.12
CA ALA A 136 -7.24 11.49 7.97
C ALA A 136 -8.67 11.99 7.71
N SER A 137 -9.47 11.29 6.90
CA SER A 137 -10.84 11.65 6.51
C SER A 137 -11.87 11.64 7.66
N GLN A 138 -11.46 11.30 8.86
CA GLN A 138 -12.32 11.22 10.06
C GLN A 138 -11.74 11.97 11.24
N LEU A 139 -10.62 12.68 11.06
CA LEU A 139 -10.10 13.58 12.09
C LEU A 139 -11.21 14.56 12.53
N PRO A 140 -11.22 14.98 13.80
CA PRO A 140 -12.18 15.98 14.29
C PRO A 140 -12.21 17.23 13.42
N GLU A 141 -13.37 17.90 13.39
CA GLU A 141 -13.51 19.18 12.69
C GLU A 141 -12.49 20.20 13.21
N GLY A 142 -11.88 20.95 12.30
CA GLY A 142 -10.80 21.91 12.61
C GLY A 142 -9.40 21.31 12.68
N GLN A 143 -9.24 19.98 12.72
CA GLN A 143 -7.93 19.34 12.61
C GLN A 143 -7.54 19.15 11.14
N SER A 144 -6.25 19.31 10.82
CA SER A 144 -5.72 19.05 9.47
C SER A 144 -4.91 17.76 9.47
N ALA A 145 -4.87 17.07 8.33
CA ALA A 145 -3.97 15.95 8.13
C ALA A 145 -2.50 16.43 8.27
N PRO A 146 -1.57 15.58 8.77
CA PRO A 146 -0.16 15.90 8.85
C PRO A 146 0.56 15.92 7.48
N PHE A 147 -0.19 15.81 6.39
CA PHE A 147 0.27 15.82 5.00
C PHE A 147 -0.77 16.49 4.09
N THR A 148 -0.35 16.94 2.91
CA THR A 148 -1.20 17.66 1.96
C THR A 148 -1.41 16.92 0.65
N SER A 149 -0.69 15.84 0.39
CA SER A 149 -0.91 14.97 -0.77
C SER A 149 -0.38 13.56 -0.52
N ALA A 150 -0.77 12.62 -1.38
CA ALA A 150 -0.42 11.21 -1.23
C ALA A 150 -0.07 10.55 -2.57
N VAL A 151 0.84 9.58 -2.57
CA VAL A 151 1.24 8.76 -3.74
C VAL A 151 1.18 7.28 -3.39
N LEU A 152 0.39 6.50 -4.14
CA LEU A 152 0.21 5.06 -3.96
C LEU A 152 0.81 4.32 -5.16
N GLN A 153 1.96 3.69 -4.98
CA GLN A 153 2.65 2.93 -6.02
C GLN A 153 2.23 1.46 -5.95
N SER A 154 1.53 0.98 -6.99
CA SER A 154 1.16 -0.43 -7.18
C SER A 154 0.30 -1.05 -6.07
N ASN A 155 -0.63 -0.31 -5.46
CA ASN A 155 -1.66 -0.88 -4.60
C ASN A 155 -2.81 0.11 -4.35
N ALA A 156 -4.00 -0.42 -4.09
CA ALA A 156 -5.12 0.28 -3.47
C ALA A 156 -6.05 -0.73 -2.77
N ILE A 157 -6.97 -0.25 -1.93
CA ILE A 157 -7.94 -1.05 -1.19
C ILE A 157 -9.17 -1.30 -2.08
N LEU A 158 -9.50 -2.58 -2.28
CA LEU A 158 -10.64 -3.00 -3.10
C LEU A 158 -11.95 -3.07 -2.31
N ALA A 159 -11.88 -3.60 -1.10
CA ALA A 159 -13.02 -3.90 -0.25
C ALA A 159 -12.65 -3.64 1.21
N ASP A 160 -13.68 -3.52 2.07
CA ASP A 160 -13.48 -3.33 3.49
C ASP A 160 -12.56 -4.42 4.07
N PRO A 161 -11.61 -4.08 4.96
CA PRO A 161 -10.78 -5.07 5.62
C PRO A 161 -11.63 -6.04 6.45
N LYS A 162 -11.08 -7.24 6.71
CA LYS A 162 -11.72 -8.21 7.61
C LYS A 162 -11.98 -7.62 9.00
N THR A 163 -13.07 -8.04 9.62
CA THR A 163 -13.39 -7.74 11.01
C THR A 163 -12.48 -8.51 11.99
N PRO A 164 -12.30 -8.04 13.24
CA PRO A 164 -11.60 -8.81 14.27
C PRO A 164 -12.20 -10.20 14.50
N ALA A 165 -13.52 -10.37 14.33
CA ALA A 165 -14.19 -11.67 14.42
C ALA A 165 -13.77 -12.65 13.31
N GLU A 166 -13.65 -12.17 12.07
CA GLU A 166 -13.13 -12.98 10.95
C GLU A 166 -11.64 -13.33 11.11
N LEU A 167 -10.90 -12.56 11.92
CA LEU A 167 -9.48 -12.79 12.22
C LEU A 167 -9.25 -13.64 13.48
N ARG A 168 -10.28 -13.91 14.28
CA ARG A 168 -10.19 -14.80 15.45
C ARG A 168 -9.54 -16.16 15.14
N PRO A 169 -9.86 -16.86 14.04
CA PRO A 169 -9.19 -18.14 13.72
C PRO A 169 -7.68 -18.00 13.51
N GLN A 170 -7.21 -16.87 12.97
CA GLN A 170 -5.77 -16.60 12.83
C GLN A 170 -5.09 -16.42 14.18
N PHE A 171 -5.72 -15.69 15.11
CA PHE A 171 -5.23 -15.54 16.48
C PHE A 171 -5.20 -16.89 17.23
N GLU A 172 -6.25 -17.69 17.12
CA GLU A 172 -6.31 -19.02 17.74
C GLU A 172 -5.27 -19.97 17.15
N ALA A 173 -5.05 -19.95 15.84
CA ALA A 173 -4.02 -20.75 15.19
C ALA A 173 -2.63 -20.38 15.70
N LEU A 174 -2.33 -19.08 15.81
CA LEU A 174 -1.06 -18.59 16.34
C LEU A 174 -0.83 -19.07 17.79
N CYS A 175 -1.83 -18.89 18.67
CA CYS A 175 -1.73 -19.33 20.06
C CYS A 175 -1.51 -20.84 20.15
N LYS A 176 -2.30 -21.64 19.43
CA LYS A 176 -2.18 -23.10 19.42
C LYS A 176 -0.80 -23.56 18.92
N ALA A 177 -0.27 -22.92 17.88
CA ALA A 177 1.05 -23.24 17.35
C ALA A 177 2.17 -22.91 18.35
N LEU A 178 1.99 -21.87 19.18
CA LEU A 178 2.86 -21.53 20.32
C LEU A 178 2.57 -22.34 21.59
N LYS A 179 1.64 -23.31 21.54
CA LYS A 179 1.19 -24.12 22.68
C LYS A 179 0.58 -23.28 23.82
N LEU A 180 -0.09 -22.20 23.46
CA LEU A 180 -0.84 -21.32 24.36
C LEU A 180 -2.34 -21.59 24.24
N ASP A 181 -3.06 -21.42 25.34
CA ASP A 181 -4.52 -21.39 25.34
C ASP A 181 -5.00 -20.00 24.86
N PRO A 182 -5.69 -19.90 23.70
CA PRO A 182 -6.19 -18.63 23.20
C PRO A 182 -7.28 -18.00 24.10
N ASP A 183 -7.84 -18.74 25.05
CA ASP A 183 -8.87 -18.25 25.99
C ASP A 183 -8.30 -17.87 27.36
N ALA A 184 -7.00 -18.09 27.61
CA ALA A 184 -6.38 -17.69 28.88
C ALA A 184 -6.34 -16.17 29.05
N ASP A 185 -6.69 -15.70 30.25
CA ASP A 185 -6.71 -14.26 30.59
C ASP A 185 -5.35 -13.57 30.43
N ASP A 186 -4.24 -14.31 30.58
CA ASP A 186 -2.87 -13.80 30.48
C ASP A 186 -2.23 -14.05 29.10
N VAL A 187 -2.98 -14.52 28.09
CA VAL A 187 -2.39 -14.92 26.79
C VAL A 187 -1.69 -13.75 26.09
N LEU A 188 -2.24 -12.53 26.17
CA LEU A 188 -1.60 -11.36 25.55
C LEU A 188 -0.34 -10.93 26.31
N GLU A 189 -0.33 -11.03 27.64
CA GLU A 189 0.86 -10.75 28.44
C GLU A 189 1.94 -11.80 28.19
N THR A 190 1.55 -13.05 27.98
CA THR A 190 2.44 -14.14 27.56
C THR A 190 3.09 -13.84 26.21
N LEU A 191 2.30 -13.40 25.22
CA LEU A 191 2.79 -13.08 23.87
C LEU A 191 3.72 -11.85 23.84
N LYS A 192 3.55 -10.91 24.78
CA LYS A 192 4.39 -9.70 24.88
C LYS A 192 5.68 -9.92 25.66
N ASP A 193 5.76 -10.98 26.46
CA ASP A 193 6.93 -11.27 27.29
C ASP A 193 7.98 -12.06 26.49
N PRO A 194 9.11 -11.45 26.08
CA PRO A 194 10.13 -12.12 25.29
C PRO A 194 10.83 -13.27 26.03
N THR A 195 10.66 -13.36 27.37
CA THR A 195 11.16 -14.49 28.16
C THR A 195 10.25 -15.71 28.09
N ARG A 196 8.98 -15.53 27.73
CA ARG A 196 7.97 -16.58 27.54
C ARG A 196 7.79 -16.95 26.08
N VAL A 197 7.74 -15.95 25.19
CA VAL A 197 7.65 -16.11 23.74
C VAL A 197 8.66 -15.19 23.09
N SER A 198 9.80 -15.74 22.65
CA SER A 198 10.80 -14.91 21.98
C SER A 198 10.30 -14.43 20.62
N SER A 199 10.80 -13.27 20.15
CA SER A 199 10.51 -12.79 18.80
C SER A 199 10.89 -13.80 17.72
N SER A 200 11.95 -14.58 17.92
CA SER A 200 12.35 -15.65 16.99
C SER A 200 11.34 -16.79 16.94
N ASP A 201 10.85 -17.25 18.09
CA ASP A 201 9.81 -18.28 18.16
C ASP A 201 8.51 -17.80 17.49
N LEU A 202 8.13 -16.55 17.75
CA LEU A 202 6.97 -15.93 17.14
C LEU A 202 7.11 -15.84 15.62
N THR A 203 8.24 -15.33 15.11
CA THR A 203 8.48 -15.23 13.66
C THR A 203 8.56 -16.60 12.98
N ASN A 204 9.24 -17.57 13.60
CA ASN A 204 9.34 -18.92 13.06
C ASN A 204 7.96 -19.59 13.02
N THR A 205 7.14 -19.39 14.05
CA THR A 205 5.77 -19.91 14.08
C THR A 205 4.93 -19.31 12.95
N ILE A 206 5.02 -18.00 12.74
CA ILE A 206 4.29 -17.29 11.68
C ILE A 206 4.64 -17.82 10.28
N GLU A 207 5.93 -18.07 10.01
CA GLU A 207 6.39 -18.62 8.73
C GLU A 207 5.78 -20.00 8.41
N HIS A 208 5.42 -20.76 9.44
CA HIS A 208 4.85 -22.10 9.32
C HIS A 208 3.34 -22.14 9.59
N LEU A 209 2.68 -21.00 9.80
CA LEU A 209 1.26 -20.92 10.17
C LEU A 209 0.31 -21.12 8.98
N GLU A 210 0.76 -21.79 7.92
CA GLU A 210 0.03 -22.04 6.67
C GLU A 210 -0.78 -20.82 6.22
N SER A 211 -2.09 -20.98 5.96
CA SER A 211 -3.03 -19.93 5.51
C SER A 211 -3.20 -18.78 6.50
N TYR A 212 -2.81 -18.95 7.77
CA TYR A 212 -2.92 -17.94 8.81
C TYR A 212 -1.64 -17.11 8.99
N GLY A 213 -0.55 -17.40 8.27
CA GLY A 213 0.74 -16.67 8.39
C GLY A 213 0.77 -15.25 7.80
N THR A 214 -0.37 -14.67 7.41
CA THR A 214 -0.43 -13.34 6.75
C THR A 214 -1.29 -12.37 7.55
N PHE A 215 -0.67 -11.42 8.23
CA PHE A 215 -1.36 -10.45 9.10
C PHE A 215 -1.60 -9.12 8.37
N ARG A 216 -2.83 -8.64 8.36
CA ARG A 216 -3.27 -7.47 7.58
C ARG A 216 -4.06 -6.51 8.45
N GLY A 217 -4.27 -5.29 7.95
CA GLY A 217 -5.19 -4.35 8.56
C GLY A 217 -6.60 -4.93 8.72
N CYS A 218 -7.32 -4.46 9.74
CA CYS A 218 -8.68 -4.91 10.05
C CYS A 218 -9.64 -3.73 10.21
N LEU A 219 -10.94 -4.02 10.13
CA LEU A 219 -12.00 -3.04 10.36
C LEU A 219 -12.15 -2.83 11.87
N SER A 220 -11.52 -1.77 12.40
CA SER A 220 -11.49 -1.47 13.84
C SER A 220 -11.87 -0.02 14.10
N ASP A 221 -12.82 0.16 15.02
CA ASP A 221 -13.44 1.45 15.38
C ASP A 221 -12.46 2.46 15.98
N ASP A 222 -11.35 1.98 16.54
CA ASP A 222 -10.29 2.82 17.10
C ASP A 222 -9.31 3.34 16.04
N TRP A 223 -9.45 2.89 14.79
CA TRP A 223 -8.57 3.27 13.70
C TRP A 223 -9.31 3.88 12.51
N ILE A 224 -10.44 3.32 12.08
CA ILE A 224 -11.26 3.79 10.95
C ILE A 224 -12.76 3.61 11.23
N ILE A 225 -13.59 4.51 10.71
CA ILE A 225 -15.05 4.37 10.75
C ILE A 225 -15.46 3.07 10.07
N THR A 226 -16.30 2.30 10.76
CA THR A 226 -16.75 0.97 10.33
C THR A 226 -18.19 0.95 9.82
N SER A 227 -18.95 2.03 10.02
CA SER A 227 -20.34 2.15 9.55
C SER A 227 -20.71 3.61 9.24
N PRO A 228 -21.11 3.94 7.98
CA PRO A 228 -20.90 3.11 6.79
C PRO A 228 -19.40 2.77 6.59
N GLY A 229 -19.12 1.64 5.97
CA GLY A 229 -17.75 1.12 5.82
C GLY A 229 -16.83 2.06 5.02
N PRO A 230 -15.50 1.93 5.15
CA PRO A 230 -14.55 2.83 4.49
C PRO A 230 -14.71 2.86 2.97
N MET A 231 -15.00 1.71 2.33
CA MET A 231 -15.19 1.67 0.87
C MET A 231 -16.54 2.24 0.43
N GLU A 232 -17.58 2.19 1.27
CA GLU A 232 -18.84 2.89 1.03
C GLU A 232 -18.66 4.41 1.10
N ARG A 233 -17.95 4.88 2.13
CA ARG A 233 -17.57 6.30 2.24
C ARG A 233 -16.74 6.78 1.06
N GLN A 234 -15.89 5.92 0.49
CA GLN A 234 -15.16 6.22 -0.74
C GLN A 234 -16.13 6.42 -1.92
N ARG A 235 -16.98 5.43 -2.18
CA ARG A 235 -17.92 5.44 -3.31
C ARG A 235 -18.90 6.61 -3.28
N ASN A 236 -19.44 6.95 -2.10
CA ASN A 236 -20.42 8.03 -1.94
C ASN A 236 -19.79 9.44 -1.79
N GLY A 237 -18.47 9.55 -1.92
CA GLY A 237 -17.72 10.81 -1.85
C GLY A 237 -17.56 11.41 -0.47
N THR A 238 -18.04 10.76 0.60
CA THR A 238 -17.84 11.25 1.97
C THR A 238 -16.34 11.29 2.30
N PHE A 239 -15.59 10.29 1.82
CA PHE A 239 -14.14 10.22 1.94
C PHE A 239 -13.44 11.41 1.28
N SER A 240 -13.74 11.72 0.01
CA SER A 240 -13.05 12.78 -0.72
C SER A 240 -13.36 14.19 -0.18
N ARG A 241 -14.63 14.46 0.13
CA ARG A 241 -15.03 15.73 0.77
C ARG A 241 -14.33 15.93 2.10
N ALA A 242 -14.26 14.87 2.91
CA ALA A 242 -13.57 14.94 4.20
C ALA A 242 -12.06 15.13 4.04
N LEU A 243 -11.41 14.46 3.07
CA LEU A 243 -10.00 14.68 2.76
C LEU A 243 -9.70 16.15 2.41
N GLN A 244 -10.52 16.76 1.55
CA GLN A 244 -10.40 18.19 1.20
C GLN A 244 -10.56 19.08 2.45
N ALA A 245 -11.56 18.79 3.28
CA ALA A 245 -11.79 19.50 4.54
C ALA A 245 -10.66 19.31 5.58
N ARG A 246 -9.76 18.35 5.37
CA ARG A 246 -8.58 18.09 6.21
C ARG A 246 -7.26 18.53 5.55
N GLY A 247 -7.36 19.28 4.44
CA GLY A 247 -6.22 19.90 3.77
C GLY A 247 -5.46 19.00 2.79
N VAL A 248 -5.99 17.80 2.48
CA VAL A 248 -5.42 16.93 1.44
C VAL A 248 -5.89 17.42 0.07
N ARG A 249 -4.93 17.75 -0.79
CA ARG A 249 -5.14 18.51 -2.03
C ARG A 249 -5.30 17.62 -3.25
N PHE A 250 -4.52 16.54 -3.34
CA PHE A 250 -4.59 15.59 -4.44
C PHE A 250 -3.99 14.24 -4.02
N VAL A 251 -4.36 13.20 -4.76
CA VAL A 251 -3.83 11.84 -4.58
C VAL A 251 -3.34 11.32 -5.93
N VAL A 252 -2.21 10.63 -5.91
CA VAL A 252 -1.61 10.00 -7.08
C VAL A 252 -1.60 8.49 -6.88
N PHE A 253 -1.89 7.72 -7.92
CA PHE A 253 -1.74 6.27 -7.88
C PHE A 253 -1.49 5.69 -9.27
N GLY A 254 -0.89 4.51 -9.32
CA GLY A 254 -0.63 3.84 -10.58
C GLY A 254 -0.17 2.41 -10.43
N ASP A 255 -0.01 1.75 -11.56
CA ASP A 255 0.29 0.33 -11.68
C ASP A 255 1.30 0.03 -12.81
N LEU A 256 1.91 -1.15 -12.75
CA LEU A 256 2.79 -1.67 -13.80
C LEU A 256 2.05 -2.66 -14.70
N THR A 257 2.57 -2.95 -15.88
CA THR A 257 1.90 -3.84 -16.85
C THR A 257 1.87 -5.31 -16.46
N GLU A 258 2.92 -5.81 -15.80
CA GLU A 258 3.06 -7.22 -15.42
C GLU A 258 3.07 -7.45 -13.90
N GLU A 259 2.23 -6.71 -13.16
CA GLU A 259 2.05 -6.87 -11.70
C GLU A 259 1.87 -8.34 -11.29
N TRP A 260 1.15 -9.13 -12.11
CA TRP A 260 0.86 -10.56 -11.87
C TRP A 260 2.07 -11.39 -11.48
N TYR A 261 3.28 -11.07 -11.97
CA TYR A 261 4.44 -11.93 -11.80
C TYR A 261 4.88 -12.01 -10.33
N LEU A 262 5.06 -10.88 -9.64
CA LEU A 262 5.42 -10.92 -8.21
C LEU A 262 4.35 -11.67 -7.41
N TYR A 263 3.08 -11.40 -7.68
CA TYR A 263 1.99 -12.05 -6.97
C TYR A 263 1.91 -13.56 -7.26
N SER A 264 2.33 -14.02 -8.44
CA SER A 264 2.36 -15.45 -8.81
C SER A 264 3.34 -16.28 -7.97
N ILE A 265 4.31 -15.62 -7.33
CA ILE A 265 5.34 -16.25 -6.50
C ILE A 265 5.25 -15.83 -5.03
N ALA A 266 4.21 -15.09 -4.64
CA ALA A 266 4.04 -14.58 -3.28
C ALA A 266 3.77 -15.69 -2.25
N HIS A 267 3.13 -16.78 -2.69
CA HIS A 267 2.80 -17.93 -1.83
C HIS A 267 3.11 -19.27 -2.53
N PRO A 268 3.41 -20.33 -1.77
CA PRO A 268 3.48 -21.69 -2.30
C PRO A 268 2.14 -22.11 -2.93
N ILE A 269 2.21 -22.76 -4.10
CA ILE A 269 1.06 -23.28 -4.85
C ILE A 269 1.47 -24.61 -5.44
N GLU A 270 0.84 -25.69 -4.97
CA GLU A 270 1.04 -27.06 -5.42
C GLU A 270 -0.22 -27.62 -6.10
N ARG A 271 -1.41 -27.20 -5.65
CA ARG A 271 -2.72 -27.65 -6.14
C ARG A 271 -3.69 -26.49 -6.33
N ALA A 272 -4.83 -26.75 -6.97
CA ALA A 272 -5.80 -25.70 -7.32
C ALA A 272 -6.43 -25.05 -6.08
N GLU A 273 -6.61 -25.82 -5.01
CA GLU A 273 -7.16 -25.36 -3.73
C GLU A 273 -6.29 -24.31 -3.05
N ASP A 274 -4.97 -24.34 -3.31
CA ASP A 274 -4.03 -23.37 -2.75
C ASP A 274 -4.26 -21.97 -3.34
N VAL A 275 -4.82 -21.86 -4.55
CA VAL A 275 -5.19 -20.57 -5.15
C VAL A 275 -6.25 -19.88 -4.30
N ILE A 276 -7.31 -20.60 -3.94
CA ILE A 276 -8.41 -20.09 -3.11
C ILE A 276 -7.90 -19.76 -1.72
N THR A 277 -7.21 -20.72 -1.08
CA THR A 277 -6.68 -20.58 0.28
C THR A 277 -5.74 -19.37 0.41
N ASN A 278 -4.88 -19.13 -0.59
CA ASN A 278 -3.96 -18.00 -0.56
C ASN A 278 -4.65 -16.66 -0.88
N LEU A 279 -5.74 -16.64 -1.64
CA LEU A 279 -6.56 -15.43 -1.83
C LEU A 279 -7.30 -15.04 -0.55
N GLU A 280 -7.79 -16.04 0.21
CA GLU A 280 -8.48 -15.84 1.49
C GLU A 280 -7.57 -15.28 2.59
N ARG A 281 -6.24 -15.27 2.41
CA ARG A 281 -5.32 -14.51 3.28
C ARG A 281 -5.60 -13.02 3.26
N TYR A 282 -6.12 -12.49 2.15
CA TYR A 282 -6.26 -11.06 1.89
C TYR A 282 -7.70 -10.57 1.88
N PHE A 283 -8.64 -11.43 1.46
CA PHE A 283 -10.02 -11.06 1.21
C PHE A 283 -10.98 -12.00 1.95
N SER A 284 -12.23 -11.59 2.11
CA SER A 284 -13.30 -12.44 2.65
C SER A 284 -13.62 -13.59 1.69
N SER A 285 -14.10 -14.72 2.20
CA SER A 285 -14.44 -15.89 1.38
C SER A 285 -15.52 -15.61 0.33
N SER A 286 -16.44 -14.68 0.59
CA SER A 286 -17.44 -14.24 -0.38
C SER A 286 -16.78 -13.54 -1.58
N LEU A 287 -15.94 -12.54 -1.31
CA LEU A 287 -15.23 -11.81 -2.35
C LEU A 287 -14.28 -12.72 -3.13
N VAL A 288 -13.59 -13.65 -2.46
CA VAL A 288 -12.72 -14.64 -3.15
C VAL A 288 -13.53 -15.51 -4.11
N ARG A 289 -14.71 -15.99 -3.69
CA ARG A 289 -15.59 -16.80 -4.54
C ARG A 289 -16.00 -16.02 -5.79
N ASP A 290 -16.42 -14.77 -5.63
CA ASP A 290 -16.86 -13.93 -6.74
C ASP A 290 -15.71 -13.57 -7.68
N LEU A 291 -14.52 -13.25 -7.13
CA LEU A 291 -13.29 -13.00 -7.88
C LEU A 291 -12.88 -14.20 -8.72
N VAL A 292 -12.75 -15.38 -8.10
CA VAL A 292 -12.35 -16.62 -8.78
C VAL A 292 -13.37 -16.99 -9.85
N GLY A 293 -14.67 -16.76 -9.59
CA GLY A 293 -15.75 -17.01 -10.54
C GLY A 293 -15.67 -16.19 -11.84
N GLN A 294 -14.87 -15.13 -11.89
CA GLN A 294 -14.64 -14.35 -13.11
C GLN A 294 -13.62 -14.98 -14.06
N TYR A 295 -12.96 -16.05 -13.64
CA TYR A 295 -11.92 -16.72 -14.41
C TYR A 295 -12.35 -18.14 -14.79
N PRO A 296 -11.94 -18.65 -15.97
CA PRO A 296 -12.25 -20.03 -16.36
C PRO A 296 -11.75 -21.05 -15.34
N ALA A 297 -12.53 -22.08 -15.03
CA ALA A 297 -12.11 -23.11 -14.08
C ALA A 297 -10.74 -23.70 -14.46
N LEU A 298 -9.87 -23.89 -13.47
CA LEU A 298 -8.58 -24.54 -13.69
C LEU A 298 -8.79 -26.04 -13.96
N PRO A 299 -8.11 -26.62 -14.97
CA PRO A 299 -8.20 -28.05 -15.22
C PRO A 299 -7.76 -28.89 -14.00
N PRO A 300 -8.37 -30.05 -13.73
CA PRO A 300 -7.98 -30.92 -12.61
C PRO A 300 -6.51 -31.37 -12.60
N LYS A 301 -5.83 -31.33 -13.76
CA LYS A 301 -4.40 -31.65 -13.93
C LYS A 301 -3.58 -30.45 -14.41
N ALA A 302 -3.98 -29.23 -14.06
CA ALA A 302 -3.25 -28.01 -14.40
C ALA A 302 -1.80 -28.10 -13.90
N LYS A 303 -0.84 -27.64 -14.70
CA LYS A 303 0.56 -27.63 -14.28
C LYS A 303 0.76 -26.57 -13.20
N LYS A 304 1.71 -26.79 -12.29
CA LYS A 304 2.08 -25.82 -11.24
C LYS A 304 2.35 -24.40 -11.77
N LYS A 305 2.97 -24.28 -12.96
CA LYS A 305 3.19 -23.00 -13.63
C LYS A 305 1.87 -22.28 -13.96
N ASP A 306 0.86 -23.00 -14.42
CA ASP A 306 -0.43 -22.45 -14.80
C ASP A 306 -1.22 -22.03 -13.55
N LEU A 307 -1.12 -22.82 -12.46
CA LEU A 307 -1.71 -22.47 -11.17
C LEU A 307 -1.11 -21.18 -10.60
N LYS A 308 0.23 -21.09 -10.57
CA LYS A 308 0.95 -19.89 -10.15
C LYS A 308 0.58 -18.67 -10.98
N ARG A 309 0.57 -18.83 -12.31
CA ARG A 309 0.17 -17.78 -13.24
C ARG A 309 -1.25 -17.29 -12.93
N ARG A 310 -2.21 -18.21 -12.77
CA ARG A 310 -3.60 -17.86 -12.46
C ARG A 310 -3.72 -17.14 -11.13
N PHE A 311 -3.04 -17.61 -10.09
CA PHE A 311 -3.02 -16.94 -8.80
C PHE A 311 -2.47 -15.51 -8.91
N GLY A 312 -1.36 -15.33 -9.62
CA GLY A 312 -0.77 -14.03 -9.86
C GLY A 312 -1.72 -13.07 -10.59
N GLU A 313 -2.41 -13.56 -11.63
CA GLU A 313 -3.40 -12.78 -12.37
C GLU A 313 -4.60 -12.36 -11.51
N ILE A 314 -5.14 -13.25 -10.68
CA ILE A 314 -6.27 -12.91 -9.80
C ILE A 314 -5.81 -11.94 -8.71
N LEU A 315 -4.70 -12.24 -8.05
CA LEU A 315 -4.24 -11.46 -6.92
C LEU A 315 -3.75 -10.06 -7.34
N SER A 316 -3.08 -9.91 -8.49
CA SER A 316 -2.67 -8.58 -8.98
C SER A 316 -3.88 -7.74 -9.42
N VAL A 317 -4.92 -8.36 -9.98
CA VAL A 317 -6.18 -7.67 -10.25
C VAL A 317 -6.79 -7.15 -8.95
N ALA A 318 -6.88 -8.00 -7.92
CA ALA A 318 -7.54 -7.64 -6.67
C ALA A 318 -6.73 -6.66 -5.79
N GLN A 319 -5.40 -6.73 -5.82
CA GLN A 319 -4.51 -5.88 -5.01
C GLN A 319 -4.08 -4.58 -5.71
N VAL A 320 -4.10 -4.56 -7.04
CA VAL A 320 -3.51 -3.46 -7.82
C VAL A 320 -4.44 -2.94 -8.89
N HIS A 321 -4.64 -3.70 -9.98
CA HIS A 321 -5.24 -3.15 -11.19
C HIS A 321 -6.67 -2.67 -11.02
N LEU A 322 -7.52 -3.46 -10.35
CA LEU A 322 -8.90 -3.10 -10.11
C LEU A 322 -9.04 -1.96 -9.08
N PRO A 323 -8.43 -2.03 -7.88
CA PRO A 323 -8.66 -1.00 -6.88
C PRO A 323 -8.11 0.38 -7.27
N VAL A 324 -7.00 0.49 -8.04
CA VAL A 324 -6.53 1.82 -8.51
C VAL A 324 -7.51 2.46 -9.50
N ARG A 325 -8.23 1.64 -10.29
CA ARG A 325 -9.27 2.11 -11.22
C ARG A 325 -10.55 2.49 -10.49
N VAL A 326 -10.95 1.71 -9.49
CA VAL A 326 -12.08 2.02 -8.61
C VAL A 326 -11.82 3.32 -7.84
N LEU A 327 -10.62 3.50 -7.30
CA LEU A 327 -10.22 4.72 -6.61
C LEU A 327 -10.24 5.94 -7.55
N ALA A 328 -9.72 5.81 -8.78
CA ALA A 328 -9.83 6.87 -9.80
C ALA A 328 -11.28 7.26 -10.09
N ARG A 329 -12.13 6.27 -10.39
CA ARG A 329 -13.54 6.50 -10.65
C ARG A 329 -14.19 7.25 -9.48
N ASP A 330 -14.06 6.72 -8.27
CA ASP A 330 -14.76 7.26 -7.10
C ASP A 330 -14.29 8.67 -6.74
N LEU A 331 -12.98 8.96 -6.84
CA LEU A 331 -12.44 10.29 -6.56
C LEU A 331 -12.81 11.31 -7.65
N VAL A 332 -12.68 10.95 -8.93
CA VAL A 332 -13.01 11.84 -10.06
C VAL A 332 -14.50 12.12 -10.13
N ASP A 333 -15.35 11.10 -9.99
CA ASP A 333 -16.82 11.26 -10.00
C ASP A 333 -17.30 12.15 -8.83
N ASN A 334 -16.49 12.28 -7.77
CA ASN A 334 -16.74 13.18 -6.63
C ASN A 334 -15.88 14.47 -6.64
N GLY A 335 -15.28 14.83 -7.79
CA GLY A 335 -14.59 16.11 -7.97
C GLY A 335 -13.28 16.28 -7.19
N PHE A 336 -12.64 15.17 -6.80
CA PHE A 336 -11.37 15.20 -6.08
C PHE A 336 -10.18 15.14 -7.05
N PRO A 337 -9.15 15.99 -6.92
CA PRO A 337 -8.01 16.01 -7.83
C PRO A 337 -7.17 14.73 -7.75
N VAL A 338 -6.99 14.05 -8.90
CA VAL A 338 -6.17 12.84 -8.99
C VAL A 338 -5.18 12.92 -10.15
N LEU A 339 -4.03 12.25 -9.99
CA LEU A 339 -3.13 11.90 -11.09
C LEU A 339 -2.99 10.39 -11.13
N ARG A 340 -3.38 9.79 -12.25
CA ARG A 340 -3.20 8.36 -12.48
C ARG A 340 -2.05 8.10 -13.45
N TYR A 341 -1.22 7.11 -13.15
CA TYR A 341 -0.15 6.68 -14.05
C TYR A 341 -0.12 5.16 -14.32
N GLU A 342 0.56 4.77 -15.40
CA GLU A 342 0.92 3.38 -15.71
C GLU A 342 2.37 3.34 -16.18
N ILE A 343 3.16 2.40 -15.66
CA ILE A 343 4.55 2.18 -16.08
C ILE A 343 4.61 0.95 -16.98
N ARG A 344 5.02 1.13 -18.24
CA ARG A 344 5.21 0.06 -19.23
C ARG A 344 6.68 -0.20 -19.56
N TRP A 345 7.58 0.60 -18.99
CA TRP A 345 9.01 0.45 -19.14
C TRP A 345 9.71 0.70 -17.79
N THR A 346 10.63 -0.20 -17.44
CA THR A 346 11.58 -0.02 -16.33
C THR A 346 12.98 -0.43 -16.81
N PRO A 347 14.07 -0.07 -16.13
CA PRO A 347 15.42 -0.52 -16.50
C PRO A 347 15.48 -2.04 -16.70
N GLU A 348 16.09 -2.51 -17.79
CA GLU A 348 15.98 -3.90 -18.24
C GLU A 348 16.68 -4.87 -17.28
N GLU A 349 17.77 -4.43 -16.66
CA GLU A 349 18.57 -5.16 -15.67
C GLU A 349 17.80 -5.43 -14.38
N LEU A 350 16.75 -4.65 -14.12
CA LEU A 350 15.90 -4.79 -12.94
C LEU A 350 14.69 -5.70 -13.19
N ARG A 351 14.44 -6.13 -14.44
CA ARG A 351 13.25 -6.90 -14.80
C ARG A 351 13.46 -8.40 -14.61
N PRO A 352 12.73 -9.07 -13.70
CA PRO A 352 12.76 -10.52 -13.65
C PRO A 352 12.12 -11.10 -14.92
N PHE A 353 12.89 -11.89 -15.67
CA PHE A 353 12.46 -12.48 -16.94
C PHE A 353 11.95 -11.44 -17.98
N GLY A 354 12.40 -10.19 -17.89
CA GLY A 354 11.99 -9.10 -18.78
C GLY A 354 10.64 -8.45 -18.46
N TYR A 355 9.95 -8.86 -17.38
CA TYR A 355 8.66 -8.30 -16.98
C TYR A 355 8.79 -6.93 -16.31
N VAL A 356 7.91 -5.98 -16.69
CA VAL A 356 7.73 -4.73 -15.96
C VAL A 356 6.73 -5.01 -14.83
N THR A 357 7.26 -5.47 -13.71
CA THR A 357 6.48 -6.05 -12.61
C THR A 357 6.71 -5.30 -11.31
N HIS A 358 5.87 -5.61 -10.33
CA HIS A 358 5.77 -4.92 -9.04
C HIS A 358 7.13 -4.49 -8.45
N GLY A 359 7.32 -3.18 -8.30
CA GLY A 359 8.49 -2.56 -7.69
C GLY A 359 9.70 -2.37 -8.60
N THR A 360 9.67 -2.80 -9.87
CA THR A 360 10.79 -2.54 -10.81
C THR A 360 10.91 -1.06 -11.18
N ASP A 361 9.87 -0.27 -10.95
CA ASP A 361 9.82 1.18 -11.16
C ASP A 361 10.44 1.98 -9.99
N ARG A 362 10.76 1.33 -8.87
CA ARG A 362 11.30 2.01 -7.68
C ARG A 362 12.58 2.79 -7.98
N ALA A 363 13.42 2.29 -8.88
CA ALA A 363 14.65 2.95 -9.30
C ALA A 363 14.39 4.32 -9.97
N LEU A 364 13.24 4.45 -10.66
CA LEU A 364 12.82 5.72 -11.26
C LEU A 364 12.39 6.71 -10.18
N TRP A 365 11.52 6.26 -9.25
CA TRP A 365 10.98 7.12 -8.18
C TRP A 365 12.03 7.61 -7.17
N ALA A 366 13.04 6.80 -6.88
CA ALA A 366 14.11 7.15 -5.94
C ALA A 366 15.37 7.74 -6.61
N LEU A 367 15.37 7.90 -7.94
CA LEU A 367 16.58 8.17 -8.72
C LEU A 367 17.75 7.31 -8.25
N ARG A 368 17.61 5.98 -8.24
CA ARG A 368 18.69 5.10 -7.77
C ARG A 368 19.83 5.04 -8.79
N LEU A 369 20.61 6.11 -8.88
CA LEU A 369 21.67 6.32 -9.87
C LEU A 369 22.63 5.13 -10.00
N PRO A 370 23.06 4.43 -8.92
CA PRO A 370 24.00 3.31 -9.06
C PRO A 370 23.46 2.09 -9.82
N VAL A 371 22.14 1.98 -9.99
CA VAL A 371 21.51 0.86 -10.71
C VAL A 371 20.91 1.30 -12.05
N LEU A 372 21.23 2.52 -12.50
CA LEU A 372 20.74 3.11 -13.74
C LEU A 372 21.92 3.49 -14.64
N THR A 373 21.86 3.11 -15.91
CA THR A 373 22.74 3.66 -16.94
C THR A 373 22.44 5.16 -17.17
N GLU A 374 23.34 5.90 -17.81
CA GLU A 374 23.16 7.34 -18.04
C GLU A 374 21.86 7.67 -18.80
N ASP A 375 21.52 6.90 -19.84
CA ASP A 375 20.28 7.08 -20.58
C ASP A 375 19.05 6.84 -19.69
N GLU A 376 19.08 5.80 -18.86
CA GLU A 376 17.97 5.47 -17.96
C GLU A 376 17.83 6.49 -16.83
N GLN A 377 18.93 7.07 -16.35
CA GLN A 377 18.88 8.21 -15.43
C GLN A 377 18.15 9.39 -16.09
N ASN A 378 18.40 9.66 -17.38
CA ASN A 378 17.70 10.71 -18.11
C ASN A 378 16.21 10.39 -18.28
N VAL A 379 15.83 9.13 -18.48
CA VAL A 379 14.41 8.71 -18.47
C VAL A 379 13.79 8.95 -17.09
N ALA A 380 14.46 8.56 -16.02
CA ALA A 380 13.98 8.74 -14.65
C ALA A 380 13.80 10.22 -14.29
N ARG A 381 14.74 11.08 -14.69
CA ARG A 381 14.62 12.54 -14.52
C ARG A 381 13.41 13.09 -15.25
N ARG A 382 13.24 12.78 -16.54
CA ARG A 382 12.08 13.21 -17.32
C ARG A 382 10.77 12.74 -16.71
N TRP A 383 10.73 11.50 -16.19
CA TRP A 383 9.57 10.97 -15.49
C TRP A 383 9.20 11.83 -14.28
N LEU A 384 10.17 12.14 -13.43
CA LEU A 384 9.96 12.97 -12.24
C LEU A 384 9.63 14.43 -12.57
N ASP A 385 10.19 14.99 -13.65
CA ASP A 385 9.89 16.35 -14.11
C ASP A 385 8.43 16.46 -14.58
N VAL A 386 7.97 15.54 -15.43
CA VAL A 386 6.57 15.49 -15.87
C VAL A 386 5.65 15.27 -14.67
N PHE A 387 6.03 14.39 -13.74
CA PHE A 387 5.26 14.15 -12.53
C PHE A 387 5.10 15.41 -11.66
N GLU A 388 6.18 16.16 -11.47
CA GLU A 388 6.15 17.42 -10.73
C GLU A 388 5.30 18.48 -11.44
N GLU A 389 5.38 18.57 -12.77
CA GLU A 389 4.58 19.48 -13.57
C GLU A 389 3.07 19.19 -13.42
N GLU A 390 2.68 17.93 -13.56
CA GLU A 390 1.28 17.52 -13.39
C GLU A 390 0.79 17.71 -11.95
N SER A 391 1.65 17.44 -10.96
CA SER A 391 1.33 17.72 -9.54
C SER A 391 1.11 19.21 -9.28
N LYS A 392 1.93 20.09 -9.88
CA LYS A 392 1.76 21.55 -9.80
C LYS A 392 0.46 22.02 -10.46
N LYS A 393 0.06 21.40 -11.58
CA LYS A 393 -1.24 21.68 -12.22
C LYS A 393 -2.39 21.36 -11.27
N LEU A 394 -2.38 20.18 -10.64
CA LEU A 394 -3.40 19.77 -9.66
C LEU A 394 -3.46 20.73 -8.46
N LEU A 395 -2.31 21.13 -7.92
CA LEU A 395 -2.23 22.12 -6.83
C LEU A 395 -2.83 23.48 -7.22
N ALA A 396 -2.73 23.86 -8.49
CA ALA A 396 -3.31 25.09 -9.03
C ALA A 396 -4.80 24.96 -9.40
N GLY A 397 -5.46 23.84 -9.06
CA GLY A 397 -6.85 23.57 -9.45
C GLY A 397 -7.03 23.32 -10.96
N LYS A 398 -5.94 23.00 -11.66
CA LYS A 398 -5.91 22.68 -13.09
C LYS A 398 -5.56 21.20 -13.27
N GLY A 399 -5.69 20.66 -14.48
CA GLY A 399 -5.21 19.32 -14.78
C GLY A 399 -6.08 18.17 -14.24
N SER A 400 -7.30 18.45 -13.79
CA SER A 400 -8.31 17.39 -13.67
C SER A 400 -8.57 16.79 -15.05
N ARG A 401 -8.61 15.47 -15.10
CA ARG A 401 -8.78 14.68 -16.32
C ARG A 401 -9.88 13.66 -16.14
N ASP A 402 -10.30 13.05 -17.24
CA ASP A 402 -11.26 11.95 -17.20
C ASP A 402 -10.69 10.80 -16.39
N LYS A 403 -11.58 10.02 -15.77
CA LYS A 403 -11.21 8.88 -14.92
C LYS A 403 -10.41 7.77 -15.63
N ASP A 404 -10.53 7.71 -16.96
CA ASP A 404 -9.84 6.77 -17.83
C ASP A 404 -8.59 7.37 -18.51
N ASP A 405 -8.25 8.65 -18.25
CA ASP A 405 -6.96 9.22 -18.65
C ASP A 405 -5.85 8.69 -17.73
N VAL A 406 -4.73 8.29 -18.33
CA VAL A 406 -3.57 7.78 -17.62
C VAL A 406 -2.28 8.35 -18.21
N LEU A 407 -1.39 8.83 -17.34
CA LEU A 407 -0.04 9.26 -17.71
C LEU A 407 0.87 8.04 -17.82
N VAL A 408 1.47 7.81 -18.98
CA VAL A 408 2.18 6.56 -19.26
C VAL A 408 3.65 6.81 -19.53
N LEU A 409 4.51 6.07 -18.83
CA LEU A 409 5.89 5.83 -19.28
C LEU A 409 5.87 4.61 -20.21
N LYS A 410 5.98 4.86 -21.51
CA LYS A 410 5.80 3.86 -22.56
C LYS A 410 7.04 2.99 -22.75
N GLU A 411 6.85 1.88 -23.45
CA GLU A 411 7.86 0.91 -23.83
C GLU A 411 9.06 1.55 -24.57
N ASP A 412 8.79 2.59 -25.36
CA ASP A 412 9.77 3.37 -26.11
C ASP A 412 10.45 4.50 -25.29
N ARG A 413 10.22 4.52 -23.97
CA ARG A 413 10.73 5.51 -22.99
C ARG A 413 10.19 6.93 -23.18
N SER A 414 9.17 7.12 -24.02
CA SER A 414 8.40 8.36 -24.11
C SER A 414 7.35 8.46 -23.00
N ILE A 415 7.00 9.68 -22.61
CA ILE A 415 6.02 9.96 -21.56
C ILE A 415 4.85 10.72 -22.18
N GLY A 416 3.62 10.30 -21.90
CA GLY A 416 2.46 11.03 -22.37
C GLY A 416 1.13 10.47 -21.88
N TRP A 417 0.09 11.29 -22.06
CA TRP A 417 -1.28 10.93 -21.73
C TRP A 417 -1.87 9.99 -22.79
N THR A 418 -2.62 8.99 -22.34
CA THR A 418 -3.42 8.08 -23.17
C THR A 418 -4.68 7.67 -22.40
N LYS A 419 -5.61 7.00 -23.09
CA LYS A 419 -6.69 6.27 -22.43
C LYS A 419 -6.18 4.95 -21.85
N ASP A 420 -6.68 4.57 -20.69
CA ASP A 420 -6.42 3.29 -20.05
C ASP A 420 -7.07 2.15 -20.84
N ARG A 421 -6.23 1.34 -21.49
CA ARG A 421 -6.67 0.25 -22.37
C ARG A 421 -7.50 -0.83 -21.67
N GLU A 422 -7.39 -0.96 -20.35
CA GLU A 422 -8.12 -1.95 -19.56
C GLU A 422 -9.31 -1.36 -18.79
N TRP A 423 -9.61 -0.06 -18.97
CA TRP A 423 -10.64 0.64 -18.19
C TRP A 423 -11.99 -0.07 -18.21
N GLU A 424 -12.55 -0.29 -19.41
CA GLU A 424 -13.87 -0.92 -19.61
C GLU A 424 -13.95 -2.33 -18.99
N LYS A 425 -12.87 -3.11 -19.13
CA LYS A 425 -12.78 -4.45 -18.55
C LYS A 425 -12.89 -4.40 -17.03
N TYR A 426 -12.13 -3.52 -16.39
CA TYR A 426 -12.13 -3.42 -14.93
C TYR A 426 -13.37 -2.70 -14.38
N GLU A 427 -13.97 -1.79 -15.14
CA GLU A 427 -15.24 -1.16 -14.77
C GLU A 427 -16.38 -2.20 -14.75
N LYS A 428 -16.45 -3.09 -15.75
CA LYS A 428 -17.37 -4.23 -15.78
C LYS A 428 -17.12 -5.20 -14.61
N LEU A 429 -15.85 -5.45 -14.30
CA LEU A 429 -15.46 -6.29 -13.17
C LEU A 429 -15.90 -5.66 -11.84
N ALA A 430 -15.64 -4.37 -11.62
CA ALA A 430 -16.08 -3.63 -10.43
C ALA A 430 -17.60 -3.67 -10.27
N LYS A 431 -18.35 -3.45 -11.36
CA LYS A 431 -19.81 -3.57 -11.39
C LYS A 431 -20.32 -4.97 -11.06
N THR A 432 -19.48 -6.00 -11.11
CA THR A 432 -19.86 -7.39 -10.80
C THR A 432 -19.49 -7.76 -9.37
N LEU A 433 -18.30 -7.36 -8.92
CA LEU A 433 -17.76 -7.72 -7.60
C LEU A 433 -18.26 -6.81 -6.47
N LEU A 434 -18.63 -5.56 -6.77
CA LEU A 434 -18.97 -4.55 -5.77
C LEU A 434 -20.49 -4.24 -5.76
N ARG A 435 -21.32 -5.22 -6.16
CA ARG A 435 -22.79 -5.04 -6.35
C ARG A 435 -23.57 -4.86 -5.06
N ASP A 436 -23.11 -5.46 -3.97
CA ASP A 436 -23.84 -5.49 -2.68
C ASP A 436 -23.79 -4.17 -1.90
N ASP A 437 -23.10 -3.19 -2.45
CA ASP A 437 -22.87 -1.88 -1.87
C ASP A 437 -23.77 -0.78 -2.45
N LEU A 438 -24.50 -1.06 -3.54
CA LEU A 438 -25.36 -0.11 -4.25
C LEU A 438 -26.85 -0.33 -3.99
N ALA A 439 -27.23 -1.47 -3.41
CA ALA A 439 -28.64 -1.82 -3.16
C ALA A 439 -29.22 -1.24 -1.86
N SER A 440 -28.38 -0.68 -0.97
CA SER A 440 -28.82 -0.03 0.28
C SER A 440 -29.04 1.48 0.15
N SER A 441 -28.56 2.11 -0.92
CA SER A 441 -28.62 3.56 -1.10
C SER A 441 -29.61 3.98 -2.19
N HIS A 442 -30.89 3.62 -2.10
CA HIS A 442 -32.01 4.36 -2.74
C HIS A 442 -33.37 3.76 -2.32
N LYS A 443 -33.83 4.09 -1.11
CA LYS A 443 -35.24 4.36 -0.88
C LYS A 443 -35.36 5.71 -0.16
N PRO A 444 -35.99 6.73 -0.76
CA PRO A 444 -36.40 7.90 -0.01
C PRO A 444 -37.43 7.44 1.02
N LEU A 445 -37.22 7.78 2.29
CA LEU A 445 -38.27 7.76 3.28
C LEU A 445 -39.33 8.79 2.83
N LEU A 446 -40.51 8.28 2.45
CA LEU A 446 -41.77 9.01 2.56
C LEU A 446 -42.39 8.68 3.90
#